data_AF-A0A9P7BLB4-F1
#
_entry.id   AF-A0A9P7BLB4-F1
#
_cell.length_a   1.000
_cell.length_b   1.000
_cell.length_c   1.000
_cell.angle_alpha   90.00
_cell.angle_beta   90.00
_cell.angle_gamma   90.00
#
_symmetry.space_group_name_H-M   'P 1'
#
loop_
_entity.id
_entity.type
_entity.pdbx_description
1 polymer ?
#
loop_
_entity_poly.entity_id
_entity_poly.type
_entity_poly.pdbx_seq_one_letter_code
_entity_poly.pdbx_strand_id
1 'polypeptide(L)'
;MPPPLKVLAYADDVCVLLHSTDDYCRLRHHLDRYGSVSNAKVNIHKTEAFSLDGRSYPEWIAFLAAQGISKWHDHSSPSPLRYLGFPLIQSFHQRRYLEQQLLQTVKSQCTIYSQRRLSIKGRVTIVNALILSKLWYVLRMVHLPTTFFRRLNSAIYQFVWHNCKPKIKYTQLCLDPKLGGLGLLDPQIQRHNLQIRWLRQVLEDNHPQSCSQPILLDHIRRFHSGNTGTRLALFFPLLRLRPAAHANNFMQNIYEAVDSFGYAGTQQTKCTPATLLSLPLSAILAMIPTDYWITRSRHKKLKVSQFFTYDHHFGCIRPLLSSDQPSSPRLVSKLSRDIHNRIIKLNQLIWPHILNQNQPLGEVDDSAFTDAFSISTIIGNATNTNLQVVTFLENACFA
;
A
#
# COMPACT_ATOMS: atom_id res chain seq x y z
N MET A 1 -22.04 -28.82 -15.39
CA MET A 1 -22.21 -27.43 -15.85
C MET A 1 -20.84 -26.78 -15.95
N PRO A 2 -20.55 -25.99 -17.00
CA PRO A 2 -19.30 -25.26 -17.08
C PRO A 2 -19.24 -24.19 -15.96
N PRO A 3 -18.04 -23.81 -15.49
CA PRO A 3 -17.91 -22.80 -14.46
C PRO A 3 -18.46 -21.44 -14.93
N PRO A 4 -18.98 -20.61 -14.00
CA PRO A 4 -19.49 -19.29 -14.34
C PRO A 4 -18.38 -18.38 -14.83
N LEU A 5 -18.68 -17.58 -15.86
CA LEU A 5 -17.77 -16.53 -16.33
C LEU A 5 -17.73 -15.38 -15.32
N LYS A 6 -16.54 -14.89 -15.02
CA LYS A 6 -16.38 -13.73 -14.14
C LYS A 6 -16.43 -12.46 -14.98
N VAL A 7 -17.34 -11.56 -14.63
CA VAL A 7 -17.61 -10.32 -15.37
C VAL A 7 -17.47 -9.13 -14.44
N LEU A 8 -16.78 -8.09 -14.92
CA LEU A 8 -16.72 -6.75 -14.33
C LEU A 8 -17.40 -5.81 -15.32
N ALA A 9 -18.43 -5.08 -14.89
CA ALA A 9 -19.16 -4.16 -15.74
C ALA A 9 -19.32 -2.81 -15.05
N TYR A 10 -19.06 -1.75 -15.80
CA TYR A 10 -19.30 -0.37 -15.39
C TYR A 10 -19.87 0.40 -16.57
N ALA A 11 -21.16 0.75 -16.50
CA ALA A 11 -21.92 1.25 -17.65
C ALA A 11 -21.77 0.33 -18.88
N ASP A 12 -21.22 0.82 -19.98
CA ASP A 12 -20.96 0.09 -21.22
C ASP A 12 -19.59 -0.62 -21.25
N ASP A 13 -18.68 -0.29 -20.32
CA ASP A 13 -17.37 -0.91 -20.20
C ASP A 13 -17.47 -2.27 -19.49
N VAL A 14 -17.36 -3.36 -20.26
CA VAL A 14 -17.41 -4.75 -19.77
C VAL A 14 -16.06 -5.44 -19.93
N CYS A 15 -15.54 -6.00 -18.84
CA CYS A 15 -14.35 -6.84 -18.79
C CYS A 15 -14.73 -8.26 -18.35
N VAL A 16 -14.40 -9.26 -19.16
CA VAL A 16 -14.71 -10.66 -18.88
C VAL A 16 -13.42 -11.45 -18.73
N LEU A 17 -13.30 -12.23 -17.65
CA LEU A 17 -12.16 -13.10 -17.43
C LEU A 17 -12.43 -14.46 -18.05
N LEU A 18 -11.54 -14.87 -18.96
CA LEU A 18 -11.67 -16.11 -19.73
C LEU A 18 -10.53 -17.06 -19.37
N HIS A 19 -10.83 -18.35 -19.23
CA HIS A 19 -9.82 -19.38 -18.99
C HIS A 19 -9.46 -20.15 -20.27
N SER A 20 -10.43 -20.39 -21.14
CA SER A 20 -10.26 -21.10 -22.41
C SER A 20 -10.95 -20.40 -23.60
N THR A 21 -10.60 -20.79 -24.83
CA THR A 21 -11.28 -20.30 -26.05
C THR A 21 -12.76 -20.72 -26.09
N ASP A 22 -13.14 -21.81 -25.43
CA ASP A 22 -14.54 -22.19 -25.23
C ASP A 22 -15.31 -21.17 -24.39
N ASP A 23 -14.67 -20.58 -23.37
CA ASP A 23 -15.26 -19.50 -22.59
C ASP A 23 -15.54 -18.27 -23.46
N TYR A 24 -14.66 -17.96 -24.41
CA TYR A 24 -14.90 -16.90 -25.40
C TYR A 24 -16.11 -17.23 -26.28
N CYS A 25 -16.22 -18.46 -26.79
CA CYS A 25 -17.34 -18.88 -27.63
C CYS A 25 -18.67 -18.78 -26.86
N ARG A 26 -18.68 -19.20 -25.59
CA ARG A 26 -19.82 -19.03 -24.68
C ARG A 26 -20.16 -17.55 -24.47
N LEU A 27 -19.17 -16.72 -24.18
CA LEU A 27 -19.34 -15.27 -24.02
C LEU A 27 -19.98 -14.67 -25.28
N ARG A 28 -19.44 -15.02 -26.46
CA ARG A 28 -19.94 -14.55 -27.75
C ARG A 28 -21.40 -14.93 -27.97
N HIS A 29 -21.75 -16.19 -27.72
CA HIS A 29 -23.13 -16.66 -27.80
C HIS A 29 -24.08 -15.85 -26.90
N HIS A 30 -23.68 -15.59 -25.66
CA HIS A 30 -24.48 -14.79 -24.72
C HIS A 30 -24.60 -13.32 -25.16
N LEU A 31 -23.52 -12.72 -25.66
CA LEU A 31 -23.52 -11.34 -26.17
C LEU A 31 -24.39 -11.19 -27.43
N ASP A 32 -24.35 -12.16 -28.35
CA ASP A 32 -25.17 -12.14 -29.56
C ASP A 32 -26.66 -12.31 -29.22
N ARG A 33 -26.99 -13.21 -28.27
CA ARG A 33 -28.37 -13.39 -27.80
C ARG A 33 -28.88 -12.16 -27.07
N TYR A 34 -28.06 -11.56 -26.20
CA TYR A 34 -28.38 -10.29 -25.55
C TYR A 34 -28.60 -9.18 -26.59
N GLY A 35 -27.71 -9.08 -27.59
CA GLY A 35 -27.82 -8.11 -28.67
C GLY A 35 -29.08 -8.28 -29.52
N SER A 36 -29.53 -9.52 -29.77
CA SER A 36 -30.76 -9.78 -30.53
C SER A 36 -32.04 -9.28 -29.85
N VAL A 37 -32.05 -9.18 -28.52
CA VAL A 37 -33.20 -8.73 -27.73
C VAL A 37 -33.11 -7.25 -27.37
N SER A 38 -31.91 -6.77 -27.03
CA SER A 38 -31.66 -5.39 -26.60
C SER A 38 -31.35 -4.43 -27.75
N ASN A 39 -31.10 -4.95 -28.95
CA ASN A 39 -30.55 -4.22 -30.09
C ASN A 39 -29.13 -3.62 -29.83
N ALA A 40 -28.45 -4.08 -28.78
CA ALA A 40 -27.07 -3.68 -28.48
C ALA A 40 -26.07 -4.46 -29.34
N LYS A 41 -24.93 -3.82 -29.69
CA LYS A 41 -23.87 -4.44 -30.48
C LYS A 41 -22.50 -4.20 -29.85
N VAL A 42 -21.72 -5.28 -29.72
CA VAL A 42 -20.34 -5.21 -29.23
C VAL A 42 -19.47 -4.46 -30.24
N ASN A 43 -18.72 -3.48 -29.77
CA ASN A 43 -17.75 -2.77 -30.58
C ASN A 43 -16.40 -3.52 -30.59
N ILE A 44 -16.27 -4.47 -31.51
CA ILE A 44 -15.08 -5.33 -31.63
C ILE A 44 -13.80 -4.52 -31.87
N HIS A 45 -13.87 -3.42 -32.63
CA HIS A 45 -12.71 -2.55 -32.88
C HIS A 45 -12.21 -1.80 -31.64
N LYS A 46 -13.09 -1.58 -30.65
CA LYS A 46 -12.71 -1.02 -29.34
C LYS A 46 -12.37 -2.10 -28.31
N THR A 47 -12.68 -3.37 -28.60
CA THR A 47 -12.42 -4.48 -27.68
C THR A 47 -10.91 -4.75 -27.64
N GLU A 48 -10.37 -4.85 -26.44
CA GLU A 48 -8.95 -5.11 -26.20
C GLU A 48 -8.83 -6.33 -25.28
N ALA A 49 -7.88 -7.21 -25.56
CA ALA A 49 -7.58 -8.36 -24.74
C ALA A 49 -6.27 -8.15 -23.98
N PHE A 50 -6.14 -8.75 -22.81
CA PHE A 50 -4.91 -8.69 -22.04
C PHE A 50 -4.69 -9.96 -21.23
N SER A 51 -3.42 -10.31 -21.02
CA SER A 51 -3.02 -11.43 -20.18
C SER A 51 -3.03 -11.05 -18.70
N LEU A 52 -3.64 -11.84 -17.82
CA LEU A 52 -3.65 -11.53 -16.37
C LEU A 52 -2.29 -11.66 -15.69
N ASP A 53 -1.47 -12.63 -16.12
CA ASP A 53 -0.12 -12.85 -15.59
C ASP A 53 0.96 -12.08 -16.38
N GLY A 54 0.53 -11.34 -17.40
CA GLY A 54 1.37 -10.55 -18.27
C GLY A 54 2.16 -11.37 -19.28
N ARG A 55 2.02 -12.70 -19.37
CA ARG A 55 2.70 -13.50 -20.39
C ARG A 55 2.06 -13.32 -21.76
N SER A 56 2.85 -13.56 -22.80
CA SER A 56 2.35 -13.62 -24.17
C SER A 56 1.79 -15.01 -24.45
N TYR A 57 0.62 -15.06 -25.09
CA TYR A 57 -0.07 -16.30 -25.44
C TYR A 57 -0.36 -16.30 -26.95
N PRO A 58 0.57 -16.80 -27.79
CA PRO A 58 0.43 -16.74 -29.24
C PRO A 58 -0.86 -17.40 -29.77
N GLU A 59 -1.28 -18.50 -29.17
CA GLU A 59 -2.53 -19.20 -29.52
C GLU A 59 -3.75 -18.30 -29.29
N TRP A 60 -3.80 -17.60 -28.16
CA TRP A 60 -4.85 -16.63 -27.85
C TRP A 60 -4.83 -15.43 -28.78
N ILE A 61 -3.63 -14.90 -29.07
CA ILE A 61 -3.48 -13.77 -29.99
C ILE A 61 -4.00 -14.13 -31.38
N ALA A 62 -3.61 -15.29 -31.91
CA ALA A 62 -4.08 -15.77 -33.21
C ALA A 62 -5.59 -16.03 -33.22
N PHE A 63 -6.12 -16.68 -32.17
CA PHE A 63 -7.54 -16.95 -32.03
C PHE A 63 -8.37 -15.66 -31.98
N LEU A 64 -7.99 -14.68 -31.15
CA LEU A 64 -8.70 -13.41 -31.01
C LEU A 64 -8.60 -12.55 -32.27
N ALA A 65 -7.46 -12.57 -32.96
CA ALA A 65 -7.29 -11.89 -34.24
C ALA A 65 -8.26 -12.43 -35.30
N ALA A 66 -8.48 -13.76 -35.35
CA ALA A 66 -9.47 -14.37 -36.23
C ALA A 66 -10.91 -13.94 -35.91
N GLN A 67 -11.17 -13.47 -34.69
CA GLN A 67 -12.46 -12.93 -34.24
C GLN A 67 -12.58 -11.40 -34.40
N GLY A 68 -11.58 -10.76 -35.02
CA GLY A 68 -11.54 -9.31 -35.26
C GLY A 68 -10.98 -8.50 -34.09
N ILE A 69 -10.52 -9.13 -33.01
CA ILE A 69 -9.90 -8.46 -31.86
C ILE A 69 -8.39 -8.42 -32.08
N SER A 70 -7.90 -7.30 -32.61
CA SER A 70 -6.47 -7.15 -32.98
C SER A 70 -5.59 -6.58 -31.86
N LYS A 71 -6.20 -6.04 -30.79
CA LYS A 71 -5.46 -5.40 -29.69
C LYS A 71 -5.24 -6.38 -28.55
N TRP A 72 -3.98 -6.71 -28.29
CA TRP A 72 -3.55 -7.56 -27.19
C TRP A 72 -2.51 -6.84 -26.33
N HIS A 73 -2.65 -6.94 -25.01
CA HIS A 73 -1.73 -6.37 -24.03
C HIS A 73 -1.11 -7.45 -23.14
N ASP A 74 0.21 -7.45 -23.09
CA ASP A 74 1.04 -8.27 -22.20
C ASP A 74 2.23 -7.45 -21.67
N HIS A 75 3.17 -8.07 -20.95
CA HIS A 75 4.34 -7.37 -20.39
C HIS A 75 5.25 -6.71 -21.45
N SER A 76 5.24 -7.24 -22.68
CA SER A 76 6.07 -6.76 -23.79
C SER A 76 5.46 -5.54 -24.49
N SER A 77 4.17 -5.29 -24.25
CA SER A 77 3.46 -4.16 -24.84
C SER A 77 4.05 -2.81 -24.40
N PRO A 78 4.16 -1.82 -25.32
CA PRO A 78 4.85 -0.56 -25.04
C PRO A 78 4.15 0.29 -23.97
N SER A 79 2.82 0.22 -23.92
CA SER A 79 1.98 0.94 -22.96
C SER A 79 1.02 -0.03 -22.23
N PRO A 80 0.70 0.23 -20.95
CA PRO A 80 -0.26 -0.56 -20.21
C PRO A 80 -1.68 -0.35 -20.77
N LEU A 81 -2.50 -1.41 -20.73
CA LEU A 81 -3.94 -1.33 -20.97
C LEU A 81 -4.57 -0.35 -19.95
N ARG A 82 -5.55 0.44 -20.38
CA ARG A 82 -6.33 1.30 -19.48
C ARG A 82 -7.74 0.75 -19.31
N TYR A 83 -8.10 0.40 -18.08
CA TYR A 83 -9.46 -0.02 -17.73
C TYR A 83 -10.03 0.97 -16.70
N LEU A 84 -11.16 1.61 -17.01
CA LEU A 84 -11.77 2.66 -16.18
C LEU A 84 -10.77 3.75 -15.75
N GLY A 85 -9.90 4.16 -16.68
CA GLY A 85 -8.82 5.12 -16.44
C GLY A 85 -7.61 4.59 -15.65
N PHE A 86 -7.63 3.35 -15.17
CA PHE A 86 -6.50 2.74 -14.47
C PHE A 86 -5.54 2.04 -15.43
N PRO A 87 -4.24 2.34 -15.36
CA PRO A 87 -3.23 1.62 -16.13
C PRO A 87 -2.91 0.26 -15.48
N LEU A 88 -3.16 -0.82 -16.20
CA LEU A 88 -2.81 -2.19 -15.80
C LEU A 88 -1.36 -2.48 -16.19
N ILE A 89 -0.42 -2.20 -15.28
CA ILE A 89 1.02 -2.30 -15.56
C ILE A 89 1.56 -3.73 -15.36
N GLN A 90 2.16 -4.30 -16.40
CA GLN A 90 2.67 -5.66 -16.38
C GLN A 90 4.19 -5.73 -16.50
N SER A 91 4.85 -4.60 -16.79
CA SER A 91 6.30 -4.52 -16.88
C SER A 91 6.88 -3.22 -16.35
N PHE A 92 8.18 -3.25 -16.06
CA PHE A 92 8.94 -2.06 -15.69
C PHE A 92 8.91 -0.98 -16.80
N HIS A 93 8.91 -1.41 -18.07
CA HIS A 93 8.84 -0.51 -19.21
C HIS A 93 7.52 0.27 -19.22
N GLN A 94 6.39 -0.42 -19.05
CA GLN A 94 5.07 0.20 -18.98
C GLN A 94 4.95 1.17 -17.81
N ARG A 95 5.57 0.86 -16.65
CA ARG A 95 5.65 1.78 -15.52
C ARG A 95 6.40 3.06 -15.87
N ARG A 96 7.58 2.94 -16.49
CA ARG A 96 8.36 4.09 -16.97
C ARG A 96 7.57 4.94 -17.97
N TYR A 97 6.86 4.30 -18.89
CA TYR A 97 5.99 5.00 -19.84
C TYR A 97 4.91 5.80 -19.10
N LEU A 98 4.21 5.19 -18.13
CA LEU A 98 3.21 5.89 -17.32
C LEU A 98 3.82 7.08 -16.56
N GLU A 99 4.96 6.90 -15.91
CA GLU A 99 5.68 7.98 -15.19
C GLU A 99 5.96 9.18 -16.11
N GLN A 100 6.38 8.93 -17.35
CA GLN A 100 6.61 9.98 -18.34
C GLN A 100 5.31 10.68 -18.74
N GLN A 101 4.23 9.93 -19.00
CA GLN A 101 2.94 10.50 -19.36
C GLN A 101 2.35 11.39 -18.26
N LEU A 102 2.46 10.97 -16.99
CA LEU A 102 2.00 11.77 -15.85
C LEU A 102 2.82 13.07 -15.71
N LEU A 103 4.14 13.00 -15.83
CA LEU A 103 5.00 14.20 -15.79
C LEU A 103 4.71 15.14 -16.96
N GLN A 104 4.47 14.60 -18.15
CA GLN A 104 4.14 15.41 -19.33
C GLN A 104 2.78 16.09 -19.16
N THR A 105 1.81 15.38 -18.59
CA THR A 105 0.50 15.96 -18.23
C THR A 105 0.69 17.16 -17.30
N VAL A 106 1.47 17.02 -16.23
CA VAL A 106 1.75 18.14 -15.32
C VAL A 106 2.45 19.31 -16.02
N LYS A 107 3.51 19.04 -16.79
CA LYS A 107 4.25 20.08 -17.52
C LYS A 107 3.37 20.83 -18.52
N SER A 108 2.51 20.13 -19.25
CA SER A 108 1.56 20.74 -20.18
C SER A 108 0.60 21.69 -19.46
N GLN A 109 0.06 21.27 -18.30
CA GLN A 109 -0.81 22.12 -17.49
C GLN A 109 -0.06 23.33 -16.94
N CYS A 110 1.14 23.15 -16.41
CA CYS A 110 1.98 24.27 -15.96
C CYS A 110 2.20 25.29 -17.08
N THR A 111 2.43 24.83 -18.32
CA THR A 111 2.63 25.69 -19.50
C THR A 111 1.36 26.45 -19.88
N ILE A 112 0.21 25.79 -19.85
CA ILE A 112 -1.09 26.43 -20.12
C ILE A 112 -1.38 27.50 -19.06
N TYR A 113 -1.22 27.17 -17.77
CA TYR A 113 -1.54 28.10 -16.70
C TYR A 113 -0.49 29.20 -16.49
N SER A 114 0.75 29.02 -16.97
CA SER A 114 1.77 30.07 -16.91
C SER A 114 1.46 31.25 -17.84
N GLN A 115 0.57 31.08 -18.82
CA GLN A 115 0.10 32.16 -19.68
C GLN A 115 -0.76 33.18 -18.93
N ARG A 116 -1.27 32.83 -17.73
CA ARG A 116 -2.08 33.71 -16.89
C ARG A 116 -1.20 34.49 -15.92
N ARG A 117 -1.50 35.77 -15.71
CA ARG A 117 -0.85 36.61 -14.69
C ARG A 117 -1.41 36.28 -13.31
N LEU A 118 -0.74 35.40 -12.58
CA LEU A 118 -1.20 34.88 -11.30
C LEU A 118 -0.23 35.23 -10.16
N SER A 119 -0.78 35.57 -9.01
CA SER A 119 0.00 35.66 -7.77
C SER A 119 0.58 34.29 -7.39
N ILE A 120 1.58 34.26 -6.50
CA ILE A 120 2.15 32.99 -5.99
C ILE A 120 1.03 32.14 -5.34
N LYS A 121 0.18 32.75 -4.51
CA LYS A 121 -0.98 32.08 -3.90
C LYS A 121 -1.97 31.55 -4.94
N GLY A 122 -2.23 32.33 -6.00
CA GLY A 122 -3.07 31.89 -7.12
C GLY A 122 -2.49 30.67 -7.85
N ARG A 123 -1.16 30.64 -8.05
CA ARG A 123 -0.48 29.49 -8.65
C ARG A 123 -0.53 28.25 -7.76
N VAL A 124 -0.33 28.39 -6.44
CA VAL A 124 -0.50 27.28 -5.49
C VAL A 124 -1.93 26.74 -5.56
N THR A 125 -2.93 27.62 -5.62
CA THR A 125 -4.35 27.23 -5.77
C THR A 125 -4.58 26.42 -7.04
N ILE A 126 -4.04 26.87 -8.19
CA ILE A 126 -4.12 26.13 -9.45
C ILE A 126 -3.41 24.78 -9.38
N VAL A 127 -2.23 24.73 -8.75
CA VAL A 127 -1.50 23.47 -8.59
C VAL A 127 -2.36 22.45 -7.85
N ASN A 128 -2.90 22.84 -6.69
CA ASN A 128 -3.69 21.95 -5.86
C ASN A 128 -5.00 21.51 -6.55
N ALA A 129 -5.74 22.46 -7.10
CA ALA A 129 -7.09 22.22 -7.61
C ALA A 129 -7.12 21.60 -9.02
N LEU A 130 -6.19 21.98 -9.91
CA LEU A 130 -6.28 21.67 -11.34
C LEU A 130 -5.14 20.80 -11.86
N ILE A 131 -3.91 20.98 -11.36
CA ILE A 131 -2.75 20.25 -11.86
C ILE A 131 -2.61 18.91 -11.15
N LEU A 132 -2.59 18.93 -9.82
CA LEU A 132 -2.40 17.74 -8.99
C LEU A 132 -3.63 16.85 -8.94
N SER A 133 -4.83 17.41 -9.08
CA SER A 133 -6.08 16.65 -9.15
C SER A 133 -6.08 15.58 -10.26
N LYS A 134 -5.33 15.81 -11.34
CA LYS A 134 -5.15 14.83 -12.43
C LYS A 134 -4.35 13.59 -12.03
N LEU A 135 -3.63 13.63 -10.91
CA LEU A 135 -2.74 12.55 -10.47
C LEU A 135 -3.35 11.66 -9.39
N TRP A 136 -4.29 12.18 -8.59
CA TRP A 136 -4.82 11.49 -7.40
C TRP A 136 -5.40 10.12 -7.71
N TYR A 137 -6.13 10.00 -8.82
CA TYR A 137 -6.70 8.73 -9.23
C TYR A 137 -5.65 7.63 -9.43
N VAL A 138 -4.56 7.95 -10.15
CA VAL A 138 -3.49 7.00 -10.44
C VAL A 138 -2.63 6.74 -9.20
N LEU A 139 -2.28 7.79 -8.44
CA LEU A 139 -1.46 7.67 -7.23
C LEU A 139 -2.12 6.83 -6.13
N ARG A 140 -3.45 6.72 -6.14
CA ARG A 140 -4.18 5.84 -5.23
C ARG A 140 -3.85 4.36 -5.42
N MET A 141 -3.61 3.92 -6.66
CA MET A 141 -3.40 2.50 -6.98
C MET A 141 -1.96 2.14 -7.31
N VAL A 142 -1.27 3.03 -8.04
CA VAL A 142 0.05 2.74 -8.59
C VAL A 142 1.13 3.22 -7.63
N HIS A 143 2.04 2.33 -7.26
CA HIS A 143 3.25 2.70 -6.54
C HIS A 143 4.26 3.33 -7.51
N LEU A 144 4.70 4.56 -7.24
CA LEU A 144 5.68 5.31 -8.04
C LEU A 144 6.95 5.57 -7.23
N PRO A 145 8.13 5.57 -7.88
CA PRO A 145 9.40 5.73 -7.17
C PRO A 145 9.58 7.16 -6.64
N THR A 146 10.40 7.33 -5.61
CA THR A 146 10.74 8.67 -5.05
C THR A 146 11.36 9.60 -6.09
N THR A 147 12.05 9.05 -7.08
CA THR A 147 12.61 9.81 -8.22
C THR A 147 11.53 10.48 -9.07
N PHE A 148 10.35 9.87 -9.21
CA PHE A 148 9.19 10.47 -9.88
C PHE A 148 8.71 11.70 -9.09
N PHE A 149 8.49 11.56 -7.78
CA PHE A 149 8.04 12.66 -6.91
C PHE A 149 9.02 13.83 -6.89
N ARG A 150 10.33 13.56 -6.88
CA ARG A 150 11.35 14.62 -6.98
C ARG A 150 11.23 15.40 -8.29
N ARG A 151 10.98 14.73 -9.42
CA ARG A 151 10.78 15.39 -10.73
C ARG A 151 9.47 16.18 -10.77
N LEU A 152 8.41 15.62 -10.20
CA LEU A 152 7.11 16.27 -10.07
C LEU A 152 7.19 17.55 -9.22
N ASN A 153 7.77 17.45 -8.02
CA ASN A 153 7.95 18.58 -7.11
C ASN A 153 8.83 19.66 -7.74
N SER A 154 9.85 19.29 -8.51
CA SER A 154 10.67 20.26 -9.26
C SER A 154 9.84 21.04 -10.29
N ALA A 155 9.01 20.36 -11.09
CA ALA A 155 8.16 21.02 -12.08
C ALA A 155 7.11 21.96 -11.44
N ILE A 156 6.50 21.52 -10.34
CA ILE A 156 5.56 22.31 -9.55
C ILE A 156 6.25 23.55 -8.96
N TYR A 157 7.41 23.35 -8.35
CA TYR A 157 8.16 24.43 -7.72
C TYR A 157 8.58 25.49 -8.74
N GLN A 158 9.02 25.08 -9.94
CA GLN A 158 9.33 26.01 -11.02
C GLN A 158 8.10 26.82 -11.45
N PHE A 159 6.92 26.19 -11.57
CA PHE A 159 5.67 26.87 -11.89
C PHE A 159 5.24 27.86 -10.79
N VAL A 160 5.25 27.44 -9.52
CA VAL A 160 4.84 28.25 -8.37
C VAL A 160 5.72 29.48 -8.19
N TRP A 161 7.01 29.40 -8.52
CA TRP A 161 7.91 30.56 -8.47
C TRP A 161 7.88 31.40 -9.75
N HIS A 162 7.86 30.82 -10.95
CA HIS A 162 7.85 31.55 -12.24
C HIS A 162 8.74 32.81 -12.19
N ASN A 163 10.03 32.61 -11.93
CA ASN A 163 11.05 33.66 -11.82
C ASN A 163 10.89 34.66 -10.66
N CYS A 164 9.93 34.47 -9.74
CA CYS A 164 9.81 35.27 -8.52
C CYS A 164 10.90 34.90 -7.49
N LYS A 165 11.39 35.91 -6.76
CA LYS A 165 12.39 35.83 -5.67
C LYS A 165 11.94 36.71 -4.49
N PRO A 166 12.39 36.45 -3.24
CA PRO A 166 13.21 35.32 -2.80
C PRO A 166 12.42 34.01 -2.76
N LYS A 167 13.11 32.87 -2.98
CA LYS A 167 12.49 31.54 -2.92
C LYS A 167 12.59 30.95 -1.52
N ILE A 168 11.53 30.29 -1.07
CA ILE A 168 11.52 29.52 0.19
C ILE A 168 11.56 28.01 -0.09
N LYS A 169 11.99 27.22 0.90
CA LYS A 169 12.08 25.75 0.78
C LYS A 169 10.73 25.13 0.41
N TYR A 170 10.76 24.04 -0.38
CA TYR A 170 9.53 23.33 -0.79
C TYR A 170 8.70 22.87 0.41
N THR A 171 9.35 22.36 1.45
CA THR A 171 8.69 21.95 2.70
C THR A 171 7.98 23.12 3.39
N GLN A 172 8.55 24.33 3.34
CA GLN A 172 7.93 25.54 3.87
C GLN A 172 6.68 25.92 3.06
N LEU A 173 6.69 25.78 1.73
CA LEU A 173 5.51 26.03 0.89
C LEU A 173 4.33 25.12 1.26
N CYS A 174 4.63 23.89 1.67
CA CYS A 174 3.62 22.88 2.00
C CYS A 174 2.99 23.08 3.37
N LEU A 175 3.58 23.90 4.24
CA LEU A 175 2.99 24.17 5.56
C LEU A 175 1.65 24.90 5.42
N ASP A 176 0.82 24.75 6.45
CA ASP A 176 -0.42 25.52 6.57
C ASP A 176 -0.13 27.03 6.50
N PRO A 177 -0.97 27.85 5.83
CA PRO A 177 -0.86 29.31 5.87
C PRO A 177 -0.73 29.90 7.27
N LYS A 178 -1.35 29.29 8.29
CA LYS A 178 -1.23 29.69 9.71
C LYS A 178 0.18 29.48 10.28
N LEU A 179 0.95 28.55 9.71
CA LEU A 179 2.34 28.24 10.09
C LEU A 179 3.36 28.93 9.17
N GLY A 180 2.93 29.92 8.39
CA GLY A 180 3.80 30.66 7.47
C GLY A 180 4.13 29.93 6.17
N GLY A 181 3.32 28.93 5.78
CA GLY A 181 3.38 28.30 4.46
C GLY A 181 2.38 28.87 3.46
N LEU A 182 2.19 28.17 2.34
CA LEU A 182 1.20 28.54 1.31
C LEU A 182 0.13 27.45 1.09
N GLY A 183 0.19 26.35 1.85
CA GLY A 183 -0.72 25.21 1.69
C GLY A 183 -0.54 24.47 0.37
N LEU A 184 0.68 24.39 -0.18
CA LEU A 184 0.96 23.57 -1.35
C LEU A 184 0.87 22.09 -0.98
N LEU A 185 0.11 21.28 -1.73
CA LEU A 185 0.04 19.85 -1.46
C LEU A 185 1.33 19.14 -1.89
N ASP A 186 1.96 18.42 -0.97
CA ASP A 186 3.05 17.50 -1.31
C ASP A 186 2.45 16.20 -1.90
N PRO A 187 2.71 15.86 -3.17
CA PRO A 187 2.11 14.70 -3.81
C PRO A 187 2.53 13.35 -3.21
N GLN A 188 3.72 13.27 -2.60
CA GLN A 188 4.20 12.05 -1.97
C GLN A 188 3.46 11.81 -0.65
N ILE A 189 3.28 12.87 0.15
CA ILE A 189 2.47 12.85 1.36
C ILE A 189 1.01 12.54 1.02
N GLN A 190 0.47 13.21 -0.01
CA GLN A 190 -0.90 13.01 -0.46
C GLN A 190 -1.16 11.58 -0.95
N ARG A 191 -0.17 10.93 -1.58
CA ARG A 191 -0.28 9.51 -1.95
C ARG A 191 -0.55 8.63 -0.73
N HIS A 192 0.14 8.87 0.40
CA HIS A 192 -0.09 8.11 1.63
C HIS A 192 -1.49 8.38 2.18
N ASN A 193 -1.92 9.63 2.18
CA ASN A 193 -3.27 10.03 2.60
C ASN A 193 -4.38 9.33 1.82
N LEU A 194 -4.20 9.18 0.51
CA LEU A 194 -5.16 8.48 -0.35
C LEU A 194 -5.37 7.01 0.07
N GLN A 195 -4.40 6.42 0.79
CA GLN A 195 -4.51 5.05 1.31
C GLN A 195 -5.38 4.93 2.56
N ILE A 196 -5.74 6.04 3.22
CA ILE A 196 -6.64 6.03 4.38
C ILE A 196 -7.96 5.33 4.02
N ARG A 197 -8.47 5.50 2.79
CA ARG A 197 -9.66 4.80 2.30
C ARG A 197 -9.54 3.27 2.43
N TRP A 198 -8.38 2.72 2.05
CA TRP A 198 -8.13 1.28 2.12
C TRP A 198 -7.84 0.83 3.55
N LEU A 199 -7.14 1.67 4.32
CA LEU A 199 -6.90 1.40 5.73
C LEU A 199 -8.21 1.35 6.53
N ARG A 200 -9.21 2.20 6.22
CA ARG A 200 -10.55 2.09 6.82
C ARG A 200 -11.13 0.68 6.63
N GLN A 201 -11.10 0.17 5.41
CA GLN A 201 -11.61 -1.18 5.13
C GLN A 201 -10.82 -2.30 5.83
N VAL A 202 -9.52 -2.11 6.07
CA VAL A 202 -8.66 -3.15 6.64
C VAL A 202 -8.66 -3.14 8.17
N LEU A 203 -8.78 -1.96 8.77
CA LEU A 203 -8.69 -1.76 10.21
C LEU A 203 -10.06 -1.79 10.89
N GLU A 204 -11.14 -1.42 10.20
CA GLU A 204 -12.49 -1.43 10.77
C GLU A 204 -13.21 -2.74 10.39
N ASP A 205 -13.56 -3.54 11.39
CA ASP A 205 -14.26 -4.81 11.19
C ASP A 205 -15.74 -4.63 10.79
N ASN A 206 -16.31 -3.42 10.98
CA ASN A 206 -17.73 -3.09 10.78
C ASN A 206 -18.02 -2.17 9.58
N HIS A 207 -17.15 -2.15 8.56
CA HIS A 207 -17.48 -1.36 7.36
C HIS A 207 -18.70 -2.00 6.67
N PRO A 208 -19.78 -1.26 6.35
CA PRO A 208 -20.93 -1.79 5.62
C PRO A 208 -20.43 -2.51 4.35
N GLN A 209 -20.86 -3.76 4.17
CA GLN A 209 -20.28 -4.80 3.31
C GLN A 209 -19.58 -4.26 2.06
N SER A 210 -18.31 -3.90 2.19
CA SER A 210 -17.49 -3.50 1.05
C SER A 210 -17.12 -4.77 0.29
N CYS A 211 -17.53 -4.89 -0.97
CA CYS A 211 -17.20 -6.05 -1.79
C CYS A 211 -15.68 -6.26 -1.96
N SER A 212 -14.86 -5.22 -1.76
CA SER A 212 -13.40 -5.30 -1.83
C SER A 212 -12.73 -5.69 -0.53
N GLN A 213 -13.39 -5.53 0.63
CA GLN A 213 -12.77 -5.76 1.94
C GLN A 213 -12.32 -7.22 2.14
N PRO A 214 -13.15 -8.26 1.86
CA PRO A 214 -12.72 -9.65 2.01
C PRO A 214 -11.52 -9.98 1.12
N ILE A 215 -11.51 -9.47 -0.11
CA ILE A 215 -10.43 -9.67 -1.08
C ILE A 215 -9.14 -9.00 -0.59
N LEU A 216 -9.26 -7.78 -0.06
CA LEU A 216 -8.12 -7.03 0.46
C LEU A 216 -7.51 -7.68 1.71
N LEU A 217 -8.36 -8.16 2.63
CA LEU A 217 -7.92 -8.89 3.82
C LEU A 217 -7.24 -10.21 3.46
N ASP A 218 -7.83 -11.00 2.55
CA ASP A 218 -7.21 -12.21 2.02
C ASP A 218 -5.86 -11.91 1.35
N HIS A 219 -5.78 -10.83 0.57
CA HIS A 219 -4.53 -10.42 -0.05
C HIS A 219 -3.45 -10.03 0.98
N ILE A 220 -3.79 -9.27 2.03
CA ILE A 220 -2.87 -8.94 3.13
C ILE A 220 -2.34 -10.20 3.81
N ARG A 221 -3.23 -11.16 4.10
CA ARG A 221 -2.89 -12.43 4.72
C ARG A 221 -1.90 -13.25 3.88
N ARG A 222 -2.08 -13.26 2.55
CA ARG A 222 -1.16 -13.95 1.62
C ARG A 222 0.24 -13.34 1.57
N PHE A 223 0.38 -12.05 1.85
CA PHE A 223 1.68 -11.35 1.87
C PHE A 223 2.30 -11.23 3.27
N HIS A 224 1.92 -12.13 4.19
CA HIS A 224 2.43 -12.22 5.55
C HIS A 224 3.36 -13.44 5.73
N SER A 225 4.60 -13.21 6.18
CA SER A 225 5.63 -14.27 6.27
C SER A 225 5.42 -15.28 7.40
N GLY A 226 4.58 -14.95 8.39
CA GLY A 226 4.32 -15.79 9.56
C GLY A 226 3.14 -16.76 9.45
N ASN A 227 2.39 -16.76 8.34
CA ASN A 227 1.17 -17.58 8.16
C ASN A 227 0.18 -17.56 9.35
N THR A 228 0.08 -16.44 10.06
CA THR A 228 -0.76 -16.30 11.25
C THR A 228 -2.21 -15.92 10.93
N GLY A 229 -2.52 -15.63 9.66
CA GLY A 229 -3.84 -15.13 9.26
C GLY A 229 -4.18 -13.70 9.74
N THR A 230 -3.25 -13.06 10.47
CA THR A 230 -3.40 -11.72 11.04
C THR A 230 -2.93 -10.60 10.11
N ARG A 231 -3.27 -9.35 10.45
CA ARG A 231 -2.84 -8.09 9.81
C ARG A 231 -1.54 -7.54 10.42
N LEU A 232 -0.80 -8.32 11.22
CA LEU A 232 0.45 -7.87 11.88
C LEU A 232 1.51 -7.33 10.90
N ALA A 233 1.50 -7.76 9.63
CA ALA A 233 2.40 -7.22 8.60
C ALA A 233 2.17 -5.72 8.28
N LEU A 234 1.01 -5.16 8.62
CA LEU A 234 0.80 -3.72 8.55
C LEU A 234 1.73 -3.00 9.54
N PHE A 235 1.81 -3.52 10.76
CA PHE A 235 2.51 -2.88 11.88
C PHE A 235 3.99 -3.24 12.00
N PHE A 236 4.37 -4.41 11.48
CA PHE A 236 5.73 -4.92 11.59
C PHE A 236 6.34 -5.15 10.20
N PRO A 237 7.18 -4.22 9.70
CA PRO A 237 7.77 -4.31 8.36
C PRO A 237 8.53 -5.61 8.08
N LEU A 238 9.08 -6.25 9.11
CA LEU A 238 9.81 -7.51 9.00
C LEU A 238 8.90 -8.71 8.72
N LEU A 239 7.60 -8.59 8.98
CA LEU A 239 6.61 -9.64 8.67
C LEU A 239 6.12 -9.56 7.22
N ARG A 240 6.35 -8.44 6.52
CA ARG A 240 5.94 -8.24 5.13
C ARG A 240 6.74 -9.13 4.20
N LEU A 241 6.06 -9.98 3.44
CA LEU A 241 6.68 -10.64 2.28
C LEU A 241 6.93 -9.56 1.22
N ARG A 242 8.17 -9.45 0.75
CA ARG A 242 8.45 -8.68 -0.46
C ARG A 242 7.94 -9.52 -1.62
N PRO A 243 6.89 -9.09 -2.35
CA PRO A 243 6.50 -9.82 -3.54
C PRO A 243 7.67 -9.78 -4.51
N ALA A 244 7.92 -10.91 -5.19
CA ALA A 244 8.89 -10.95 -6.27
C ALA A 244 8.48 -9.95 -7.35
N ALA A 245 9.09 -8.76 -7.36
CA ALA A 245 9.13 -7.77 -8.44
C ALA A 245 7.86 -7.62 -9.32
N HIS A 246 6.65 -7.81 -8.79
CA HIS A 246 5.44 -7.57 -9.57
C HIS A 246 5.25 -6.06 -9.63
N ALA A 247 5.29 -5.53 -10.86
CA ALA A 247 5.27 -4.09 -11.16
C ALA A 247 4.06 -3.35 -10.58
N ASN A 248 3.03 -4.09 -10.15
CA ASN A 248 1.74 -3.63 -9.60
C ASN A 248 1.52 -4.01 -8.13
N ASN A 249 2.52 -3.91 -7.27
CA ASN A 249 2.28 -4.18 -5.85
C ASN A 249 1.51 -3.03 -5.17
N PHE A 250 0.17 -3.08 -5.26
CA PHE A 250 -0.74 -2.18 -4.55
C PHE A 250 -0.47 -2.11 -3.04
N MET A 251 -0.08 -3.25 -2.43
CA MET A 251 0.24 -3.31 -1.00
C MET A 251 1.41 -2.42 -0.59
N GLN A 252 2.34 -2.13 -1.51
CA GLN A 252 3.46 -1.25 -1.22
C GLN A 252 2.98 0.16 -0.84
N ASN A 253 1.91 0.66 -1.48
CA ASN A 253 1.34 1.95 -1.13
C ASN A 253 0.73 1.94 0.27
N ILE A 254 -0.01 0.88 0.62
CA ILE A 254 -0.61 0.72 1.96
C ILE A 254 0.49 0.64 3.03
N TYR A 255 1.51 -0.20 2.82
CA TYR A 255 2.61 -0.36 3.77
C TYR A 255 3.38 0.94 3.98
N GLU A 256 3.72 1.64 2.90
CA GLU A 256 4.41 2.94 3.01
C GLU A 256 3.52 4.01 3.67
N ALA A 257 2.20 3.96 3.46
CA ALA A 257 1.29 4.85 4.15
C ALA A 257 1.28 4.60 5.66
N VAL A 258 1.13 3.34 6.09
CA VAL A 258 1.22 2.95 7.50
C VAL A 258 2.57 3.36 8.11
N ASP A 259 3.68 3.09 7.42
CA ASP A 259 5.01 3.53 7.85
C ASP A 259 5.08 5.06 8.02
N SER A 260 4.43 5.82 7.13
CA SER A 260 4.45 7.29 7.15
C SER A 260 3.59 7.91 8.25
N PHE A 261 2.47 7.27 8.59
CA PHE A 261 1.62 7.68 9.71
C PHE A 261 2.26 7.35 11.06
N GLY A 262 3.27 6.48 11.02
CA GLY A 262 4.05 6.06 12.17
C GLY A 262 3.36 4.96 12.96
N TYR A 263 4.03 4.54 14.04
CA TYR A 263 3.58 3.45 14.90
C TYR A 263 3.36 3.92 16.33
N ALA A 264 3.04 5.20 16.51
CA ALA A 264 2.83 5.78 17.82
C ALA A 264 1.77 4.96 18.58
N GLY A 265 2.12 4.43 19.74
CA GLY A 265 1.24 3.58 20.56
C GLY A 265 1.44 2.07 20.41
N THR A 266 2.00 1.56 19.29
CA THR A 266 2.15 0.10 19.09
C THR A 266 3.14 -0.56 20.05
N GLN A 267 4.06 0.18 20.65
CA GLN A 267 5.00 -0.34 21.65
C GLN A 267 4.40 -0.40 23.06
N GLN A 268 3.20 0.15 23.26
CA GLN A 268 2.45 0.18 24.52
C GLN A 268 1.17 -0.65 24.45
N THR A 269 0.92 -1.33 23.33
CA THR A 269 -0.25 -2.19 23.16
C THR A 269 -0.13 -3.44 24.05
N LYS A 270 -1.25 -3.82 24.65
CA LYS A 270 -1.38 -5.07 25.41
C LYS A 270 -1.82 -6.18 24.46
N CYS A 271 -0.87 -6.82 23.78
CA CYS A 271 -1.17 -8.00 22.97
C CYS A 271 -1.18 -9.28 23.83
N THR A 272 -1.58 -10.41 23.25
CA THR A 272 -1.49 -11.71 23.94
C THR A 272 -0.05 -12.20 23.99
N PRO A 273 0.33 -13.03 24.99
CA PRO A 273 1.64 -13.68 25.00
C PRO A 273 1.93 -14.47 23.71
N ALA A 274 0.93 -15.15 23.14
CA ALA A 274 1.04 -15.85 21.87
C ALA A 274 1.40 -14.90 20.71
N THR A 275 0.70 -13.76 20.60
CA THR A 275 1.04 -12.74 19.61
C THR A 275 2.47 -12.26 19.80
N LEU A 276 2.87 -11.90 21.03
CA LEU A 276 4.22 -11.40 21.33
C LEU A 276 5.32 -12.37 20.86
N LEU A 277 5.16 -13.67 21.16
CA LEU A 277 6.13 -14.70 20.78
C LEU A 277 6.24 -14.86 19.25
N SER A 278 5.17 -14.58 18.51
CA SER A 278 5.14 -14.65 17.05
C SER A 278 5.86 -13.48 16.35
N LEU A 279 6.10 -12.37 17.06
CA LEU A 279 6.68 -11.14 16.51
C LEU A 279 8.18 -11.28 16.20
N PRO A 280 8.71 -10.40 15.32
CA PRO A 280 10.16 -10.26 15.13
C PRO A 280 10.83 -9.83 16.44
N LEU A 281 12.03 -10.34 16.71
CA LEU A 281 12.79 -10.02 17.93
C LEU A 281 13.03 -8.52 18.11
N SER A 282 13.21 -7.77 17.01
CA SER A 282 13.40 -6.32 17.09
C SER A 282 12.16 -5.57 17.59
N ALA A 283 10.97 -6.18 17.58
CA ALA A 283 9.73 -5.56 18.01
C ALA A 283 9.66 -5.32 19.52
N ILE A 284 10.39 -6.10 20.32
CA ILE A 284 10.42 -6.01 21.80
C ILE A 284 11.59 -5.17 22.33
N LEU A 285 12.41 -4.63 21.44
CA LEU A 285 13.64 -3.92 21.80
C LEU A 285 13.49 -2.41 21.61
N ALA A 286 14.07 -1.65 22.54
CA ALA A 286 14.19 -0.20 22.49
C ALA A 286 15.65 0.20 22.28
N MET A 287 15.86 1.35 21.63
CA MET A 287 17.19 1.97 21.45
C MET A 287 18.22 1.06 20.78
N ILE A 288 17.82 0.33 19.73
CA ILE A 288 18.69 -0.61 19.02
C ILE A 288 19.84 0.17 18.36
N PRO A 289 21.12 -0.08 18.70
CA PRO A 289 22.24 0.55 18.01
C PRO A 289 22.28 0.17 16.52
N THR A 290 22.72 1.08 15.66
CA THR A 290 22.76 0.87 14.20
C THR A 290 23.52 -0.38 13.79
N ASP A 291 24.66 -0.64 14.44
CA ASP A 291 25.56 -1.77 14.14
C ASP A 291 25.30 -3.02 14.99
N TYR A 292 24.18 -3.04 15.72
CA TYR A 292 23.83 -4.15 16.60
C TYR A 292 23.60 -5.44 15.81
N TRP A 293 23.93 -6.59 16.40
CA TRP A 293 23.95 -7.85 15.64
C TRP A 293 22.57 -8.27 15.11
N ILE A 294 21.48 -7.82 15.72
CA ILE A 294 20.09 -8.07 15.25
C ILE A 294 19.79 -7.30 13.96
N THR A 295 20.43 -6.14 13.73
CA THR A 295 20.21 -5.35 12.50
C THR A 295 20.88 -5.97 11.28
N ARG A 296 21.78 -6.95 11.46
CA ARG A 296 22.44 -7.67 10.36
C ARG A 296 21.43 -8.51 9.58
N SER A 297 21.55 -8.54 8.25
CA SER A 297 20.59 -9.19 7.34
C SER A 297 20.25 -10.64 7.71
N ARG A 298 21.22 -11.43 8.19
CA ARG A 298 21.03 -12.82 8.62
C ARG A 298 20.16 -13.00 9.88
N HIS A 299 20.00 -11.96 10.69
CA HIS A 299 19.32 -12.01 11.99
C HIS A 299 18.01 -11.20 12.02
N LYS A 300 17.70 -10.44 10.96
CA LYS A 300 16.47 -9.62 10.88
C LYS A 300 15.18 -10.41 11.00
N LYS A 301 15.20 -11.71 10.69
CA LYS A 301 14.03 -12.60 10.71
C LYS A 301 13.87 -13.39 12.00
N LEU A 302 14.77 -13.20 12.98
CA LEU A 302 14.67 -13.88 14.25
C LEU A 302 13.38 -13.47 14.97
N LYS A 303 12.70 -14.43 15.60
CA LYS A 303 11.44 -14.24 16.33
C LYS A 303 11.67 -14.16 17.83
N VAL A 304 10.72 -13.57 18.55
CA VAL A 304 10.74 -13.53 20.01
C VAL A 304 10.73 -14.95 20.60
N SER A 305 9.96 -15.88 20.02
CA SER A 305 9.89 -17.28 20.44
C SER A 305 11.23 -18.05 20.40
N GLN A 306 12.25 -17.52 19.71
CA GLN A 306 13.59 -18.11 19.67
C GLN A 306 14.49 -17.67 20.84
N PHE A 307 14.02 -16.73 21.66
CA PHE A 307 14.76 -16.13 22.77
C PHE A 307 13.97 -16.14 24.08
N PHE A 308 12.65 -16.16 24.00
CA PHE A 308 11.72 -16.18 25.12
C PHE A 308 10.72 -17.32 24.94
N THR A 309 10.20 -17.83 26.05
CA THR A 309 9.16 -18.85 26.10
C THR A 309 8.09 -18.46 27.10
N TYR A 310 6.91 -19.07 26.97
CA TYR A 310 5.82 -18.92 27.93
C TYR A 310 5.94 -19.97 29.03
N ASP A 311 5.93 -19.52 30.28
CA ASP A 311 5.94 -20.38 31.45
C ASP A 311 4.49 -20.72 31.84
N HIS A 312 4.11 -21.98 31.63
CA HIS A 312 2.77 -22.46 31.96
C HIS A 312 2.49 -22.53 33.46
N HIS A 313 3.52 -22.59 34.31
CA HIS A 313 3.34 -22.68 35.75
C HIS A 313 3.03 -21.31 36.35
N PHE A 314 3.77 -20.27 35.93
CA PHE A 314 3.59 -18.91 36.44
C PHE A 314 2.67 -18.04 35.56
N GLY A 315 2.32 -18.49 34.35
CA GLY A 315 1.49 -17.74 33.41
C GLY A 315 2.14 -16.43 32.97
N CYS A 316 3.43 -16.48 32.62
CA CYS A 316 4.22 -15.31 32.22
C CYS A 316 5.27 -15.67 31.16
N ILE A 317 5.82 -14.67 30.47
CA ILE A 317 6.92 -14.84 29.53
C ILE A 317 8.26 -14.77 30.27
N ARG A 318 9.17 -15.70 29.96
CA ARG A 318 10.53 -15.72 30.49
C ARG A 318 11.58 -15.93 29.40
N PRO A 319 12.85 -15.50 29.60
CA PRO A 319 13.94 -15.88 28.72
C PRO A 319 14.12 -17.40 28.65
N LEU A 320 14.60 -17.90 27.50
CA LEU A 320 14.94 -19.31 27.33
C LEU A 320 16.11 -19.70 28.23
N LEU A 321 15.98 -20.84 28.89
CA LEU A 321 17.01 -21.50 29.69
C LEU A 321 17.72 -22.57 28.88
N SER A 322 18.88 -23.04 29.37
CA SER A 322 19.62 -24.15 28.74
C SER A 322 18.79 -25.43 28.67
N SER A 323 17.87 -25.65 29.62
CA SER A 323 16.93 -26.77 29.65
C SER A 323 15.93 -26.74 28.50
N ASP A 324 15.61 -25.57 27.95
CA ASP A 324 14.62 -25.40 26.89
C ASP A 324 15.21 -25.71 25.49
N GLN A 325 16.47 -26.15 25.41
CA GLN A 325 17.19 -26.50 24.19
C GLN A 325 17.05 -25.44 23.05
N PRO A 326 17.49 -24.19 23.28
CA PRO A 326 17.34 -23.12 22.30
C PRO A 326 18.08 -23.45 21.00
N SER A 327 17.47 -23.17 19.84
CA SER A 327 18.09 -23.42 18.53
C SER A 327 19.40 -22.66 18.33
N SER A 328 19.59 -21.54 19.03
CA SER A 328 20.82 -20.73 18.99
C SER A 328 21.28 -20.30 20.39
N PRO A 329 21.88 -21.21 21.20
CA PRO A 329 22.21 -20.94 22.61
C PRO A 329 23.18 -19.76 22.79
N ARG A 330 24.13 -19.61 21.86
CA ARG A 330 25.10 -18.50 21.85
C ARG A 330 24.43 -17.14 21.69
N LEU A 331 23.40 -17.05 20.84
CA LEU A 331 22.67 -15.80 20.62
C LEU A 331 21.77 -15.47 21.81
N VAL A 332 21.11 -16.48 22.41
CA VAL A 332 20.31 -16.30 23.61
C VAL A 332 21.17 -15.77 24.76
N SER A 333 22.30 -16.42 25.02
CA SER A 333 23.25 -16.00 26.06
C SER A 333 23.79 -14.59 25.80
N LYS A 334 24.10 -14.27 24.54
CA LYS A 334 24.53 -12.94 24.13
C LYS A 334 23.46 -11.88 24.38
N LEU A 335 22.21 -12.13 23.97
CA LEU A 335 21.10 -11.20 24.18
C LEU A 335 20.89 -10.95 25.68
N SER A 336 20.86 -12.01 26.49
CA SER A 336 20.69 -11.90 27.95
C SER A 336 21.80 -11.05 28.58
N ARG A 337 23.05 -11.27 28.17
CA ARG A 337 24.20 -10.47 28.63
C ARG A 337 24.08 -9.00 28.19
N ASP A 338 23.70 -8.76 26.94
CA ASP A 338 23.56 -7.40 26.41
C ASP A 338 22.42 -6.63 27.10
N ILE A 339 21.32 -7.30 27.48
CA ILE A 339 20.23 -6.74 28.29
C ILE A 339 20.72 -6.43 29.71
N HIS A 340 21.42 -7.37 30.35
CA HIS A 340 21.98 -7.20 31.70
C HIS A 340 22.95 -6.01 31.77
N ASN A 341 23.83 -5.91 30.77
CA ASN A 341 24.81 -4.82 30.64
C ASN A 341 24.18 -3.49 30.15
N ARG A 342 22.85 -3.43 29.98
CA ARG A 342 22.10 -2.25 29.50
C ARG A 342 22.57 -1.72 28.12
N ILE A 343 23.18 -2.58 27.31
CA ILE A 343 23.55 -2.26 25.92
C ILE A 343 22.28 -2.13 25.08
N ILE A 344 21.27 -2.93 25.38
CA ILE A 344 19.95 -2.89 24.78
C ILE A 344 18.87 -2.96 25.87
N LYS A 345 17.70 -2.39 25.62
CA LYS A 345 16.59 -2.40 26.57
C LYS A 345 15.37 -3.08 25.97
N LEU A 346 14.63 -3.79 26.80
CA LEU A 346 13.29 -4.26 26.45
C LEU A 346 12.31 -3.09 26.50
N ASN A 347 11.36 -3.04 25.57
CA ASN A 347 10.33 -2.00 25.51
C ASN A 347 9.06 -2.37 26.32
N GLN A 348 8.08 -1.48 26.34
CA GLN A 348 6.84 -1.66 27.11
C GLN A 348 5.92 -2.76 26.55
N LEU A 349 6.21 -3.31 25.37
CA LEU A 349 5.44 -4.40 24.76
C LEU A 349 5.63 -5.70 25.55
N ILE A 350 6.84 -5.96 26.06
CA ILE A 350 7.19 -7.24 26.70
C ILE A 350 7.14 -7.18 28.23
N TRP A 351 7.44 -6.03 28.85
CA TRP A 351 7.50 -5.92 30.31
C TRP A 351 6.24 -6.40 31.03
N PRO A 352 5.01 -6.06 30.60
CA PRO A 352 3.80 -6.54 31.24
C PRO A 352 3.63 -8.07 31.22
N HIS A 353 4.25 -8.75 30.26
CA HIS A 353 4.21 -10.21 30.15
C HIS A 353 5.27 -10.91 30.98
N ILE A 354 6.36 -10.22 31.32
CA ILE A 354 7.40 -10.74 32.22
C ILE A 354 7.00 -10.51 33.68
N LEU A 355 6.43 -9.34 34.00
CA LEU A 355 6.20 -8.90 35.37
C LEU A 355 4.89 -9.43 35.97
N ASN A 356 3.84 -9.60 35.17
CA ASN A 356 2.54 -10.06 35.65
C ASN A 356 2.42 -11.58 35.50
N GLN A 357 2.00 -12.24 36.57
CA GLN A 357 1.73 -13.68 36.59
C GLN A 357 0.25 -13.97 36.27
N ASN A 358 -0.07 -15.23 35.99
CA ASN A 358 -1.42 -15.73 35.70
C ASN A 358 -2.09 -15.12 34.44
N GLN A 359 -1.30 -14.68 33.45
CA GLN A 359 -1.84 -14.27 32.16
C GLN A 359 -2.07 -15.50 31.27
N PRO A 360 -3.23 -15.66 30.61
CA PRO A 360 -3.40 -16.74 29.64
C PRO A 360 -2.53 -16.52 28.40
N LEU A 361 -2.02 -17.61 27.81
CA LEU A 361 -1.23 -17.57 26.56
C LEU A 361 -2.00 -16.88 25.41
N GLY A 362 -3.30 -17.14 25.30
CA GLY A 362 -4.17 -16.61 24.25
C GLY A 362 -3.87 -17.17 22.85
N GLU A 363 -4.53 -16.61 21.84
CA GLU A 363 -4.28 -16.90 20.43
C GLU A 363 -3.47 -15.77 19.79
N VAL A 364 -2.92 -16.03 18.59
CA VAL A 364 -2.23 -14.99 17.81
C VAL A 364 -3.28 -14.11 17.11
N ASP A 365 -3.47 -12.90 17.62
CA ASP A 365 -4.36 -11.88 17.05
C ASP A 365 -3.63 -10.54 16.80
N ASP A 366 -4.33 -9.64 16.12
CA ASP A 366 -3.88 -8.27 15.79
C ASP A 366 -4.77 -7.16 16.36
N SER A 367 -5.76 -7.52 17.18
CA SER A 367 -6.82 -6.62 17.68
C SER A 367 -6.22 -5.42 18.44
N ALA A 368 -5.30 -5.69 19.36
CA ALA A 368 -4.63 -4.66 20.15
C ALA A 368 -3.87 -3.64 19.27
N PHE A 369 -3.37 -4.07 18.11
CA PHE A 369 -2.64 -3.19 17.19
C PHE A 369 -3.59 -2.41 16.28
N THR A 370 -4.67 -3.03 15.81
CA THR A 370 -5.71 -2.31 15.04
C THR A 370 -6.39 -1.25 15.87
N ASP A 371 -6.69 -1.53 17.15
CA ASP A 371 -7.33 -0.59 18.07
C ASP A 371 -6.42 0.60 18.38
N ALA A 372 -5.15 0.35 18.65
CA ALA A 372 -4.17 1.41 18.88
C ALA A 372 -3.92 2.26 17.63
N PHE A 373 -4.02 1.65 16.45
CA PHE A 373 -3.85 2.31 15.16
C PHE A 373 -5.20 2.74 14.57
N SER A 374 -6.02 3.44 15.35
CA SER A 374 -7.31 3.93 14.89
C SER A 374 -7.18 5.03 13.83
N ILE A 375 -8.12 5.10 12.88
CA ILE A 375 -8.15 6.17 11.87
C ILE A 375 -8.33 7.54 12.49
N SER A 376 -9.03 7.64 13.63
CA SER A 376 -9.14 8.90 14.37
C SER A 376 -7.77 9.41 14.83
N THR A 377 -6.90 8.50 15.28
CA THR A 377 -5.50 8.78 15.64
C THR A 377 -4.70 9.22 14.42
N ILE A 378 -4.86 8.55 13.27
CA ILE A 378 -4.17 8.89 12.02
C ILE A 378 -4.59 10.28 11.54
N ILE A 379 -5.89 10.58 11.51
CA ILE A 379 -6.42 11.87 11.08
C ILE A 379 -5.99 12.97 12.05
N GLY A 380 -6.06 12.73 13.37
CA GLY A 380 -5.60 13.68 14.38
C GLY A 380 -4.11 14.01 14.23
N ASN A 381 -3.27 13.00 14.06
CA ASN A 381 -1.84 13.19 13.79
C ASN A 381 -1.61 13.91 12.46
N ALA A 382 -2.37 13.57 11.43
CA ALA A 382 -2.31 14.23 10.13
C ALA A 382 -2.63 15.73 10.22
N THR A 383 -3.69 16.10 10.95
CA THR A 383 -4.05 17.51 11.19
C THR A 383 -2.97 18.29 11.95
N ASN A 384 -2.20 17.62 12.82
CA ASN A 384 -1.10 18.23 13.57
C ASN A 384 0.25 18.27 12.84
N THR A 385 0.43 17.52 11.75
CA THR A 385 1.74 17.34 11.07
C THR A 385 1.78 17.85 9.61
N ASN A 386 1.05 18.93 9.30
CA ASN A 386 0.94 19.50 7.94
C ASN A 386 0.28 18.58 6.90
N LEU A 387 -0.42 17.54 7.31
CA LEU A 387 -1.24 16.78 6.39
C LEU A 387 -2.61 17.46 6.35
N GLN A 388 -2.80 18.36 5.39
CA GLN A 388 -4.12 18.78 4.95
C GLN A 388 -4.83 17.55 4.37
N VAL A 389 -5.71 16.89 5.15
CA VAL A 389 -6.39 15.68 4.67
C VAL A 389 -7.90 15.76 4.81
N VAL A 390 -8.50 15.12 3.82
CA VAL A 390 -9.80 14.43 3.78
C VAL A 390 -10.94 15.21 3.15
N THR A 391 -11.18 16.48 3.49
CA THR A 391 -12.46 17.12 3.11
C THR A 391 -12.68 17.32 1.61
N PHE A 392 -11.62 17.47 0.79
CA PHE A 392 -11.81 17.60 -0.66
C PHE A 392 -12.00 16.26 -1.39
N LEU A 393 -11.59 15.14 -0.80
CA LEU A 393 -11.60 13.83 -1.47
C LEU A 393 -12.81 12.96 -1.09
N GLU A 394 -13.45 13.20 0.06
CA GLU A 394 -14.72 12.53 0.40
C GLU A 394 -15.86 12.98 -0.51
N ASN A 395 -15.83 14.19 -1.09
CA ASN A 395 -16.90 14.68 -1.98
C ASN A 395 -16.56 14.63 -3.48
N ALA A 396 -15.29 14.71 -3.88
CA ALA A 396 -14.91 14.79 -5.30
C ALA A 396 -14.65 13.44 -5.99
N CYS A 397 -14.51 12.34 -5.23
CA CYS A 397 -14.26 10.99 -5.77
C CYS A 397 -15.51 10.09 -5.78
N PHE A 398 -16.69 10.64 -5.48
CA PHE A 398 -17.98 9.94 -5.50
C PHE A 398 -18.88 10.39 -6.67
N ALA A 399 -18.30 10.99 -7.72
CA ALA A 399 -18.97 11.22 -9.00
C ALA A 399 -18.35 10.33 -10.08
#